data_AF-A0A7R8ZTB8-F1
#
_entry.id   AF-A0A7R8ZTB8-F1
#
_cell.length_a   1.000
_cell.length_b   1.000
_cell.length_c   1.000
_cell.angle_alpha   90.00
_cell.angle_beta   90.00
_cell.angle_gamma   90.00
#
_symmetry.space_group_name_H-M   'P 1'
#
loop_
_entity.id
_entity.type
_entity.pdbx_description
1 polymer ?
#
loop_
_entity_poly.entity_id
_entity_poly.type
_entity_poly.pdbx_seq_one_letter_code
_entity_poly.pdbx_strand_id
1 'polypeptide(L)'
;MSAERLVSGTGMTEFYQVICRLDGMAGAALTAEQISSRAVDGSCARCAEVMTLFCEWLGIIASNLALIMGATGGVYIGGGIVPKLGDYFLQSGFRRFERDYAELLEQLDNPDSDYEQLTKRFKKSPDLIWWYSGTGIPDTETGPPVVILGVGSRSPVAPAINVAGPASA
;
A
#
# COMPACT_ATOMS: atom_id res chain seq x y z
N MET A 1 17.18 0.99 4.54
CA MET A 1 16.32 0.41 3.48
C MET A 1 15.37 1.51 3.01
N SER A 2 15.20 1.74 1.71
CA SER A 2 14.16 2.65 1.19
C SER A 2 12.79 1.97 1.28
N ALA A 3 11.73 2.73 1.55
CA ALA A 3 10.34 2.25 1.55
C ALA A 3 9.98 1.56 0.22
N GLU A 4 10.52 2.04 -0.89
CA GLU A 4 10.34 1.49 -2.24
C GLU A 4 10.86 0.05 -2.36
N ARG A 5 11.97 -0.22 -1.67
CA ARG A 5 12.59 -1.56 -1.65
C ARG A 5 11.87 -2.51 -0.71
N LEU A 6 11.03 -2.01 0.20
CA LEU A 6 10.17 -2.86 1.04
C LEU A 6 8.97 -3.39 0.25
N VAL A 7 8.46 -2.58 -0.70
CA VAL A 7 7.28 -2.90 -1.50
C VAL A 7 7.60 -3.23 -2.97
N SER A 8 8.81 -3.71 -3.25
CA SER A 8 9.21 -4.17 -4.59
C SER A 8 9.33 -5.70 -4.67
N GLY A 9 9.22 -6.23 -5.89
CA GLY A 9 9.45 -7.66 -6.12
C GLY A 9 10.85 -8.12 -5.72
N THR A 10 11.88 -7.31 -5.96
CA THR A 10 13.25 -7.61 -5.50
C THR A 10 13.34 -7.58 -3.97
N GLY A 11 12.71 -6.60 -3.34
CA GLY A 11 12.55 -6.50 -1.89
C GLY A 11 11.97 -7.76 -1.26
N MET A 12 10.89 -8.28 -1.81
CA MET A 12 10.26 -9.51 -1.33
C MET A 12 11.22 -10.71 -1.34
N THR A 13 12.03 -10.85 -2.39
CA THR A 13 13.04 -11.94 -2.45
C THR A 13 14.13 -11.77 -1.40
N GLU A 14 14.56 -10.53 -1.12
CA GLU A 14 15.54 -10.23 -0.07
C GLU A 14 14.96 -10.52 1.32
N PHE A 15 13.72 -10.12 1.58
CA PHE A 15 13.03 -10.40 2.85
C PHE A 15 12.84 -11.88 3.10
N TYR A 16 12.43 -12.63 2.08
CA TYR A 16 12.32 -14.08 2.19
C TYR A 16 13.65 -14.72 2.63
N GLN A 17 14.77 -14.28 2.03
CA GLN A 17 16.10 -14.76 2.41
C GLN A 17 16.52 -14.34 3.82
N VAL A 18 16.11 -13.15 4.28
CA VAL A 18 16.33 -12.72 5.66
C VAL A 18 15.54 -13.58 6.64
N ILE A 19 14.24 -13.77 6.42
CA ILE A 19 13.37 -14.59 7.28
C ILE A 19 13.87 -16.03 7.35
N CYS A 20 14.24 -16.63 6.22
CA CYS A 20 14.83 -17.98 6.22
C CYS A 20 16.10 -18.07 7.06
N ARG A 21 16.98 -17.06 6.99
CA ARG A 21 18.21 -17.03 7.78
C ARG A 21 17.95 -16.82 9.28
N LEU A 22 16.98 -15.99 9.63
CA LEU A 22 16.56 -15.81 11.03
C LEU A 22 16.01 -17.11 11.64
N ASP A 23 15.35 -17.92 10.81
CA ASP A 23 14.88 -19.27 11.15
C ASP A 23 15.97 -20.35 11.12
N GLY A 24 17.23 -20.00 10.82
CA GLY A 24 18.34 -20.96 10.72
C GLY A 24 18.27 -21.86 9.50
N MET A 25 17.51 -21.49 8.46
CA MET A 25 17.34 -22.27 7.23
C MET A 25 18.03 -21.62 6.03
N ALA A 26 18.48 -22.46 5.09
CA ALA A 26 18.88 -22.00 3.77
C ALA A 26 17.63 -21.73 2.91
N GLY A 27 17.36 -20.46 2.61
CA GLY A 27 16.21 -20.07 1.80
C GLY A 27 16.40 -20.43 0.32
N ALA A 28 15.44 -21.16 -0.26
CA ALA A 28 15.41 -21.39 -1.70
C ALA A 28 15.39 -20.06 -2.50
N ALA A 29 16.01 -20.03 -3.69
CA ALA A 29 15.96 -18.86 -4.56
C ALA A 29 14.56 -18.74 -5.20
N LEU A 30 13.64 -18.07 -4.51
CA LEU A 30 12.27 -17.83 -4.97
C LEU A 30 12.14 -16.46 -5.63
N THR A 31 11.34 -16.38 -6.70
CA THR A 31 10.91 -15.10 -7.28
C THR A 31 9.77 -14.48 -6.47
N ALA A 32 9.53 -13.18 -6.65
CA ALA A 32 8.40 -12.50 -6.02
C ALA A 32 7.05 -13.17 -6.31
N GLU A 33 6.84 -13.60 -7.55
CA GLU A 33 5.62 -14.30 -7.98
C GLU A 33 5.48 -15.67 -7.30
N GLN A 34 6.59 -16.41 -7.12
CA GLN A 34 6.58 -17.67 -6.39
C GLN A 34 6.29 -17.44 -4.90
N ILE A 35 6.84 -16.38 -4.29
CA ILE A 35 6.58 -16.03 -2.89
C ILE A 35 5.09 -15.69 -2.72
N SER A 36 4.53 -14.82 -3.55
CA SER A 36 3.12 -14.44 -3.44
C SER A 36 2.19 -15.63 -3.70
N SER A 37 2.48 -16.46 -4.72
CA SER A 37 1.70 -17.66 -5.02
C SER A 37 1.67 -18.63 -3.83
N ARG A 38 2.85 -18.90 -3.25
CA ARG A 38 3.00 -19.84 -2.13
C ARG A 38 2.47 -19.32 -0.79
N ALA A 39 2.31 -18.01 -0.67
CA ALA A 39 1.64 -17.38 0.45
C ALA A 39 0.13 -17.56 0.34
N VAL A 40 -0.43 -17.30 -0.85
CA VAL A 40 -1.86 -17.41 -1.11
C VAL A 40 -2.35 -18.85 -1.04
N ASP A 41 -1.57 -19.82 -1.53
CA ASP A 41 -1.93 -21.25 -1.47
C ASP A 41 -1.65 -21.91 -0.11
N GLY A 42 -1.00 -21.20 0.83
CA GLY A 42 -0.66 -21.71 2.16
C GLY A 42 0.46 -22.77 2.20
N SER A 43 1.15 -23.02 1.09
CA SER A 43 2.19 -24.05 0.98
C SER A 43 3.53 -23.66 1.62
N CYS A 44 3.71 -22.39 2.00
CA CYS A 44 4.96 -21.87 2.54
C CYS A 44 4.72 -20.84 3.65
N ALA A 45 4.92 -21.25 4.91
CA ALA A 45 4.75 -20.38 6.07
C ALA A 45 5.60 -19.10 6.00
N ARG A 46 6.84 -19.19 5.50
CA ARG A 46 7.75 -18.05 5.41
C ARG A 46 7.33 -17.09 4.30
N CYS A 47 6.76 -17.64 3.23
CA CYS A 47 6.20 -16.83 2.14
C CYS A 47 4.96 -16.07 2.63
N ALA A 48 4.12 -16.70 3.45
CA ALA A 48 2.99 -16.05 4.10
C ALA A 48 3.44 -14.93 5.06
N GLU A 49 4.51 -15.14 5.82
CA GLU A 49 5.12 -14.11 6.68
C GLU A 49 5.63 -12.92 5.86
N VAL A 50 6.40 -13.17 4.78
CA VAL A 50 6.84 -12.11 3.85
C VAL A 50 5.64 -11.32 3.32
N MET A 51 4.59 -12.01 2.89
CA MET A 51 3.41 -11.35 2.33
C MET A 51 2.59 -10.58 3.38
N THR A 52 2.59 -11.02 4.63
CA THR A 52 1.99 -10.29 5.74
C THR A 52 2.70 -8.95 5.95
N LEU A 53 4.02 -8.99 6.11
CA LEU A 53 4.85 -7.78 6.28
C LEU A 53 4.75 -6.85 5.07
N PHE A 54 4.75 -7.41 3.86
CA PHE A 54 4.58 -6.64 2.63
C PHE A 54 3.28 -5.84 2.63
N CYS A 55 2.16 -6.45 3.00
CA CYS A 55 0.85 -5.78 3.02
C CYS A 55 0.78 -4.72 4.13
N GLU A 56 1.40 -4.96 5.28
CA GLU A 56 1.47 -4.00 6.38
C GLU A 56 2.29 -2.76 6.01
N TRP A 57 3.49 -2.95 5.45
CA TRP A 57 4.31 -1.82 4.99
C TRP A 57 3.66 -1.05 3.86
N LEU A 58 2.96 -1.74 2.95
CA LEU A 58 2.19 -1.06 1.92
C LEU A 58 1.09 -0.17 2.51
N GLY A 59 0.44 -0.60 3.59
CA GLY A 59 -0.51 0.21 4.35
C GLY A 59 0.14 1.47 4.94
N ILE A 60 1.28 1.32 5.62
CA ILE A 60 2.02 2.45 6.21
C ILE A 60 2.47 3.46 5.14
N ILE A 61 2.92 2.96 3.99
CA ILE A 61 3.32 3.83 2.87
C ILE A 61 2.09 4.56 2.30
N ALA A 62 0.97 3.86 2.17
CA ALA A 62 -0.28 4.44 1.69
C ALA A 62 -0.82 5.54 2.62
N SER A 63 -0.84 5.33 3.94
CA SER A 63 -1.29 6.35 4.90
C SER A 63 -0.39 7.58 4.88
N ASN A 64 0.93 7.41 4.91
CA ASN A 64 1.87 8.52 4.85
C ASN A 64 1.73 9.32 3.55
N LEU A 65 1.56 8.67 2.41
CA LEU A 65 1.38 9.36 1.13
C LEU A 65 0.02 10.05 1.04
N ALA A 66 -1.04 9.42 1.54
CA ALA A 66 -2.34 10.06 1.64
C ALA A 66 -2.26 11.35 2.48
N LEU A 67 -1.45 11.36 3.54
CA LEU A 67 -1.26 12.52 4.41
C LEU A 67 -0.48 13.62 3.71
N ILE A 68 0.70 13.30 3.20
CA ILE A 68 1.60 14.25 2.53
C ILE A 68 0.91 14.93 1.35
N MET A 69 0.08 14.18 0.62
CA MET A 69 -0.59 14.67 -0.59
C MET A 69 -2.02 15.21 -0.32
N GLY A 70 -2.50 15.19 0.92
CA GLY A 70 -3.86 15.63 1.26
C GLY A 70 -4.97 14.82 0.57
N ALA A 71 -4.73 13.52 0.36
CA ALA A 71 -5.63 12.66 -0.39
C ALA A 71 -6.94 12.39 0.38
N THR A 72 -8.00 13.11 0.02
CA THR A 72 -9.34 12.93 0.60
C THR A 72 -10.27 12.08 -0.26
N GLY A 73 -9.89 11.84 -1.51
CA GLY A 73 -10.61 10.94 -2.41
C GLY A 73 -10.21 9.49 -2.27
N GLY A 74 -9.14 9.20 -1.53
CA GLY A 74 -8.66 7.86 -1.25
C GLY A 74 -7.33 7.49 -1.91
N VAL A 75 -6.95 6.22 -1.74
CA VAL A 75 -5.71 5.65 -2.26
C VAL A 75 -6.04 4.50 -3.22
N TYR A 76 -5.42 4.55 -4.40
CA TYR A 76 -5.52 3.57 -5.47
C TYR A 76 -4.24 2.77 -5.50
N ILE A 77 -4.35 1.45 -5.51
CA ILE A 77 -3.20 0.55 -5.61
C ILE A 77 -3.25 -0.18 -6.94
N GLY A 78 -2.38 0.24 -7.85
CA GLY A 78 -2.09 -0.47 -9.10
C GLY A 78 -0.82 -1.32 -8.96
N GLY A 79 -0.61 -2.26 -9.87
CA GLY A 79 0.64 -3.05 -9.88
C GLY A 79 0.49 -4.47 -10.41
N GLY A 80 1.59 -5.19 -10.49
CA GLY A 80 1.59 -6.58 -10.97
C GLY A 80 1.28 -7.63 -9.90
N ILE A 81 1.58 -7.33 -8.63
CA ILE A 81 1.47 -8.30 -7.52
C ILE A 81 0.11 -8.16 -6.82
N VAL A 82 -0.26 -6.95 -6.39
CA VAL A 82 -1.47 -6.70 -5.58
C VAL A 82 -2.75 -7.18 -6.28
N PRO A 83 -3.01 -6.90 -7.59
CA PRO A 83 -4.18 -7.42 -8.30
C PRO A 83 -4.29 -8.94 -8.39
N LYS A 84 -3.20 -9.68 -8.14
CA LYS A 84 -3.19 -11.15 -8.15
C LYS A 84 -3.48 -11.76 -6.77
N LEU A 85 -3.46 -10.95 -5.71
CA LEU A 85 -3.62 -11.44 -4.33
C LEU A 85 -5.09 -11.69 -3.96
N GLY A 86 -6.06 -11.04 -4.61
CA GLY A 86 -7.47 -11.29 -4.32
C GLY A 86 -7.84 -11.00 -2.87
N ASP A 87 -8.63 -11.92 -2.32
CA ASP A 87 -9.10 -11.87 -0.94
C ASP A 87 -7.97 -11.89 0.08
N TYR A 88 -6.80 -12.46 -0.26
CA TYR A 88 -5.62 -12.46 0.62
C TYR A 88 -5.25 -11.02 1.01
N PHE A 89 -5.27 -10.10 0.04
CA PHE A 89 -4.94 -8.71 0.30
C PHE A 89 -5.98 -8.01 1.17
N LEU A 90 -7.27 -8.29 0.92
CA LEU A 90 -8.37 -7.71 1.70
C LEU A 90 -8.38 -8.18 3.16
N GLN A 91 -7.95 -9.41 3.42
CA GLN A 91 -7.85 -10.00 4.76
C GLN A 91 -6.53 -9.67 5.46
N SER A 92 -5.57 -9.09 4.73
CA SER A 92 -4.25 -8.72 5.27
C SER A 92 -4.31 -7.51 6.19
N GLY A 93 -3.17 -7.20 6.82
CA GLY A 93 -2.98 -5.99 7.62
C GLY A 93 -3.07 -4.67 6.84
N PHE A 94 -3.19 -4.69 5.51
CA PHE A 94 -3.20 -3.48 4.67
C PHE A 94 -4.25 -2.45 5.11
N ARG A 95 -5.50 -2.91 5.38
CA ARG A 95 -6.61 -2.02 5.77
C ARG A 95 -6.38 -1.25 7.06
N ARG A 96 -5.35 -1.59 7.87
CA ARG A 96 -4.97 -0.78 9.03
C ARG A 96 -4.60 0.65 8.64
N PHE A 97 -4.20 0.91 7.40
CA PHE A 97 -3.82 2.25 6.98
C PHE A 97 -4.93 3.30 7.17
N GLU A 98 -6.21 2.93 7.07
CA GLU A 98 -7.33 3.86 7.28
C GLU A 98 -7.27 4.44 8.71
N ARG A 99 -6.94 3.59 9.68
CA ARG A 99 -6.74 3.97 11.08
C ARG A 99 -5.46 4.78 11.24
N ASP A 100 -4.36 4.32 10.66
CA ASP A 100 -3.07 5.01 10.76
C ASP A 100 -3.15 6.43 10.17
N TYR A 101 -3.84 6.58 9.04
CA TYR A 101 -4.10 7.87 8.42
C TYR A 101 -4.99 8.77 9.29
N ALA A 102 -6.04 8.22 9.91
CA ALA A 102 -6.90 8.97 10.82
C ALA A 102 -6.12 9.49 12.06
N GLU A 103 -5.31 8.63 12.66
CA GLU A 103 -4.46 8.98 13.81
C GLU A 103 -3.45 10.07 13.45
N LEU A 104 -2.83 9.96 12.27
CA LEU A 104 -1.92 10.99 11.76
C LEU A 104 -2.64 12.32 11.50
N LEU A 105 -3.87 12.30 10.98
CA LEU A 105 -4.66 13.53 10.82
C LEU A 105 -4.97 14.18 12.16
N GLU A 106 -5.34 13.41 13.19
CA GLU A 106 -5.60 13.94 14.54
C GLU A 106 -4.35 14.58 15.16
N GLN A 107 -3.17 14.01 14.92
CA GLN A 107 -1.90 14.61 15.36
C GLN A 107 -1.57 15.93 14.64
N LEU A 108 -2.04 16.11 13.40
CA LEU A 108 -1.87 17.34 12.62
C LEU A 108 -2.99 18.38 12.83
N ASP A 109 -4.11 18.01 13.47
CA ASP A 109 -5.26 18.87 13.76
C ASP A 109 -4.97 19.82 14.94
N ASN A 110 -3.92 20.63 14.80
CA ASN A 110 -3.61 21.78 15.64
C ASN A 110 -4.48 22.97 15.17
N PRO A 111 -5.07 23.83 16.03
CA PRO A 111 -6.00 24.87 15.60
C PRO A 111 -5.44 25.90 14.59
N ASP A 112 -4.11 25.97 14.46
CA ASP A 112 -3.40 26.85 13.52
C ASP A 112 -3.02 26.15 12.19
N SER A 113 -3.56 24.96 11.92
CA SER A 113 -3.16 24.06 10.84
C SER A 113 -4.11 24.11 9.63
N ASP A 114 -3.56 24.20 8.41
CA ASP A 114 -4.31 24.08 7.14
C ASP A 114 -5.00 22.70 6.97
N TYR A 115 -4.70 21.73 7.83
CA TYR A 115 -5.22 20.35 7.76
C TYR A 115 -6.62 20.18 8.38
N GLU A 116 -7.19 21.20 9.05
CA GLU A 116 -8.52 21.13 9.68
C GLU A 116 -9.64 20.72 8.69
N GLN A 117 -9.53 21.16 7.43
CA GLN A 117 -10.48 20.81 6.38
C GLN A 117 -10.40 19.33 5.95
N LEU A 118 -9.19 18.75 5.97
CA LEU A 118 -8.95 17.35 5.64
C LEU A 118 -9.53 16.43 6.72
N THR A 119 -9.34 16.79 7.99
CA THR A 119 -9.90 16.08 9.15
C THR A 119 -11.43 16.07 9.16
N LYS A 120 -12.08 17.22 8.89
CA LYS A 120 -13.55 17.33 8.79
C LYS A 120 -14.13 16.49 7.65
N ARG A 121 -13.43 16.40 6.52
CA ARG A 121 -13.88 15.67 5.32
C ARG A 121 -13.66 14.16 5.46
N PHE A 122 -12.54 13.75 6.06
CA PHE A 122 -12.26 12.35 6.39
C PHE A 122 -13.32 11.75 7.31
N LYS A 123 -13.68 12.45 8.40
CA LYS A 123 -14.73 12.02 9.35
C LYS A 123 -16.10 11.83 8.70
N LYS A 124 -16.33 12.36 7.50
CA LYS A 124 -17.62 12.32 6.77
C LYS A 124 -17.70 11.17 5.76
N SER A 125 -16.57 10.62 5.32
CA SER A 125 -16.48 9.51 4.35
C SER A 125 -15.31 8.58 4.72
N PRO A 126 -15.55 7.53 5.52
CA PRO A 126 -14.49 6.62 5.97
C PRO A 126 -13.96 5.67 4.89
N ASP A 127 -14.66 5.52 3.74
CA ASP A 127 -14.22 4.62 2.67
C ASP A 127 -13.18 5.31 1.77
N LEU A 128 -11.89 5.21 2.15
CA LEU A 128 -10.76 5.75 1.39
C LEU A 128 -10.15 4.79 0.38
N ILE A 129 -10.70 3.58 0.22
CA ILE A 129 -10.23 2.61 -0.78
C ILE A 129 -11.28 2.47 -1.87
N TRP A 130 -11.12 3.25 -2.92
CA TRP A 130 -11.78 3.05 -4.20
C TRP A 130 -10.72 2.40 -5.10
N TRP A 131 -10.32 1.14 -4.96
CA TRP A 131 -10.87 0.05 -5.77
C TRP A 131 -9.87 -1.12 -5.88
N TYR A 132 -10.42 -2.34 -5.89
CA TYR A 132 -9.83 -3.61 -6.36
C TYR A 132 -10.82 -4.38 -7.31
N SER A 133 -12.00 -3.82 -7.63
CA SER A 133 -13.19 -4.56 -8.12
C SER A 133 -13.62 -4.37 -9.61
N GLY A 134 -12.76 -4.45 -10.62
CA GLY A 134 -13.17 -4.33 -12.05
C GLY A 134 -13.50 -2.93 -12.65
N THR A 135 -14.08 -1.98 -11.91
CA THR A 135 -14.34 -0.58 -12.34
C THR A 135 -13.10 0.36 -12.36
N GLY A 136 -12.81 0.99 -13.50
CA GLY A 136 -11.64 1.86 -13.70
C GLY A 136 -11.48 3.04 -12.71
N ILE A 137 -10.30 3.67 -12.75
CA ILE A 137 -9.98 4.90 -11.98
C ILE A 137 -11.08 5.93 -12.28
N PRO A 138 -11.82 6.45 -11.27
CA PRO A 138 -12.83 7.48 -11.50
C PRO A 138 -12.15 8.75 -12.03
N ASP A 139 -12.91 9.53 -12.79
CA ASP A 139 -12.39 10.72 -13.47
C ASP A 139 -11.74 11.69 -12.47
N THR A 140 -10.41 11.77 -12.52
CA THR A 140 -9.60 12.51 -11.54
C THR A 140 -9.59 14.01 -11.82
N GLU A 141 -10.20 14.47 -12.93
CA GLU A 141 -10.24 15.88 -13.31
C GLU A 141 -11.24 16.71 -12.47
N THR A 142 -12.25 16.08 -11.86
CA THR A 142 -13.33 16.79 -11.12
C THR A 142 -13.58 16.25 -9.70
N GLY A 143 -12.87 15.19 -9.29
CA GLY A 143 -13.03 14.54 -7.99
C GLY A 143 -12.11 15.06 -6.87
N PRO A 144 -12.32 14.64 -5.61
CA PRO A 144 -11.37 14.89 -4.52
C PRO A 144 -9.99 14.26 -4.84
N PRO A 145 -8.88 14.83 -4.34
CA PRO A 145 -7.53 14.37 -4.67
C PRO A 145 -7.30 12.91 -4.25
N VAL A 146 -6.70 12.12 -5.13
CA VAL A 146 -6.38 10.71 -4.93
C VAL A 146 -4.89 10.43 -5.10
N VAL A 147 -4.38 9.43 -4.38
CA VAL A 147 -3.00 8.92 -4.55
C VAL A 147 -3.05 7.60 -5.31
N ILE A 148 -2.20 7.44 -6.32
CA ILE A 148 -2.04 6.19 -7.08
C ILE A 148 -0.66 5.59 -6.76
N LEU A 149 -0.66 4.36 -6.25
CA LEU A 149 0.53 3.57 -5.90
C LEU A 149 0.70 2.42 -6.89
N GLY A 150 1.76 2.43 -7.70
CA GLY A 150 2.09 1.34 -8.62
C GLY A 150 3.11 0.33 -8.08
N VAL A 151 2.73 -0.90 -7.77
CA VAL A 151 3.64 -1.97 -7.28
C VAL A 151 4.12 -2.87 -8.43
N GLY A 152 5.36 -2.70 -8.90
CA GLY A 152 5.93 -3.47 -10.02
C GLY A 152 6.58 -4.80 -9.62
N SER A 153 6.34 -5.87 -10.39
CA SER A 153 7.00 -7.19 -10.23
C SER A 153 8.29 -7.36 -11.05
N ARG A 154 8.57 -6.47 -12.02
CA ARG A 154 9.70 -6.58 -12.98
C ARG A 154 10.57 -5.32 -13.12
N SER A 155 10.33 -4.27 -12.35
CA SER A 155 11.07 -3.01 -12.49
C SER A 155 12.09 -2.84 -11.35
N PRO A 156 13.36 -2.52 -11.65
CA PRO A 156 14.31 -1.97 -10.67
C PRO A 156 14.00 -0.49 -10.34
N VAL A 157 13.04 0.11 -11.04
CA VAL A 157 12.59 1.50 -10.85
C VAL A 157 11.42 1.52 -9.87
N ALA A 158 11.44 2.54 -9.00
CA ALA A 158 10.49 2.81 -7.92
C ALA A 158 9.01 2.51 -8.26
N PRO A 159 8.18 2.19 -7.25
CA PRO A 159 6.74 2.28 -7.44
C PRO A 159 6.40 3.68 -7.97
N ALA A 160 5.69 3.75 -9.09
CA ALA A 160 5.25 5.03 -9.61
C ALA A 160 4.19 5.58 -8.65
N ILE A 161 4.53 6.63 -7.91
CA ILE A 161 3.60 7.39 -7.08
C ILE A 161 3.16 8.57 -7.92
N ASN A 162 1.86 8.64 -8.20
CA ASN A 162 1.28 9.78 -8.90
C ASN A 162 0.08 10.31 -8.13
N VAL A 163 -0.11 11.62 -8.16
CA VAL A 163 -1.31 12.25 -7.60
C VAL A 163 -2.16 12.73 -8.75
N ALA A 164 -3.42 12.35 -8.68
CA ALA A 164 -4.42 12.72 -9.65
C ALA A 164 -5.54 13.44 -8.90
N GLY A 165 -5.86 14.64 -9.37
CA GLY A 165 -6.80 15.56 -8.74
C GLY A 165 -6.74 16.91 -9.46
N PRO A 166 -7.74 17.78 -9.29
CA PRO A 166 -7.72 19.09 -9.92
C PRO A 166 -6.45 19.83 -9.50
N ALA A 167 -5.68 20.30 -10.49
CA ALA A 167 -4.54 21.18 -10.23
C ALA A 167 -5.05 22.36 -9.39
N SER A 168 -4.46 22.58 -8.22
CA SER A 168 -4.78 23.71 -7.36
C SER A 168 -4.72 25.00 -8.17
N ALA A 169 -5.85 25.69 -8.29
CA ALA A 169 -5.94 27.08 -8.73
C ALA A 169 -5.53 28.02 -7.58
#